data_AF-K1TT15-F1
#
_entry.id   AF-K1TT15-F1
#
_cell.length_a   1.000
_cell.length_b   1.000
_cell.length_c   1.000
_cell.angle_alpha   90.00
_cell.angle_beta   90.00
_cell.angle_gamma   90.00
#
_symmetry.space_group_name_H-M   'P 1'
#
loop_
_entity.id
_entity.type
_entity.pdbx_description
1 polymer ?
#
loop_
_entity_poly.entity_id
_entity_poly.type
_entity_poly.pdbx_seq_one_letter_code
_entity_poly.pdbx_strand_id
1 'polypeptide(L)'
;PIQKKDFTLNVNLSYYRNKEELVRLQDPNMKQDLNNNLFVGYPVNGVHYNYKQVGIWQLDEADMAALYGQKPGEVKVADLDGNGVIDGNDRTILGTTRPDWVGGLSISGQWKNLDFSVDIYGEFGALAYDGRSTGGWANELGRWNTYKIDYWTPEHPTNRYPRPVEGQSIKYLDAAGYYDNDYVNIRNITVGYTLPERW
;
A
#
# COMPACT_ATOMS: atom_id res chain seq x y z
N PRO A 1 -20.48 -28.53 -6.94
CA PRO A 1 -21.75 -28.16 -7.61
C PRO A 1 -22.96 -28.70 -6.84
N ILE A 2 -23.84 -27.80 -6.37
CA ILE A 2 -25.13 -28.19 -5.80
C ILE A 2 -26.14 -28.18 -6.94
N GLN A 3 -26.76 -29.32 -7.23
CA GLN A 3 -27.82 -29.43 -8.23
C GLN A 3 -29.11 -29.93 -7.56
N LYS A 4 -30.15 -29.12 -7.66
CA LYS A 4 -31.54 -29.50 -7.43
C LYS A 4 -32.31 -29.31 -8.74
N LYS A 5 -33.51 -29.90 -8.82
CA LYS A 5 -34.34 -29.93 -10.03
C LYS A 5 -34.39 -28.61 -10.82
N ASP A 6 -34.50 -27.48 -10.12
CA ASP A 6 -34.62 -26.15 -10.73
C ASP A 6 -33.48 -25.19 -10.33
N PHE A 7 -32.43 -25.68 -9.67
CA PHE A 7 -31.37 -24.84 -9.11
C PHE A 7 -29.99 -25.46 -9.30
N THR A 8 -29.09 -24.71 -9.90
CA THR A 8 -27.66 -25.03 -9.98
C THR A 8 -26.84 -23.95 -9.30
N LEU A 9 -25.83 -24.37 -8.54
CA LEU A 9 -24.85 -23.47 -7.95
C LEU A 9 -23.45 -24.03 -8.13
N ASN A 10 -22.59 -23.21 -8.72
CA ASN A 10 -21.18 -23.43 -8.88
C ASN A 10 -20.44 -22.35 -8.08
N VAL A 11 -19.48 -22.82 -7.29
CA VAL A 11 -18.56 -21.97 -6.54
C VAL A 11 -17.17 -22.46 -6.88
N ASN A 12 -16.35 -21.57 -7.42
CA ASN A 12 -14.94 -21.83 -7.69
C ASN A 12 -14.10 -20.89 -6.86
N LEU A 13 -13.23 -21.45 -6.03
CA LEU A 13 -12.25 -20.70 -5.25
C LEU A 13 -10.88 -20.96 -5.86
N SER A 14 -10.21 -19.88 -6.21
CA SER A 14 -8.82 -19.87 -6.67
C SER A 14 -7.96 -19.14 -5.66
N TYR A 15 -6.76 -19.65 -5.47
CA TYR A 15 -5.82 -19.13 -4.51
C TYR A 15 -4.41 -19.37 -5.05
N TYR A 16 -3.56 -18.36 -4.94
CA TYR A 16 -2.19 -18.37 -5.41
C TYR A 16 -1.28 -17.59 -4.45
N ARG A 17 -0.04 -18.09 -4.30
CA ARG A 17 1.04 -17.43 -3.59
C ARG A 17 2.31 -17.54 -4.42
N ASN A 18 2.94 -16.39 -4.67
CA ASN A 18 4.24 -16.31 -5.30
C ASN A 18 5.29 -15.95 -4.24
N LYS A 19 6.43 -16.63 -4.25
CA LYS A 19 7.60 -16.20 -3.47
C LYS A 19 8.79 -16.11 -4.41
N GLU A 20 9.34 -14.91 -4.51
CA GLU A 20 10.53 -14.64 -5.30
C GLU A 20 11.61 -14.07 -4.38
N GLU A 21 12.84 -14.58 -4.52
CA GLU A 21 13.98 -14.14 -3.72
C GLU A 21 15.25 -14.13 -4.57
N LEU A 22 16.06 -13.08 -4.39
CA LEU A 22 17.41 -13.02 -4.88
C LEU A 22 18.29 -13.89 -3.98
N VAL A 23 18.80 -14.98 -4.53
CA VAL A 23 19.56 -15.98 -3.75
C VAL A 23 20.96 -15.48 -3.39
N ARG A 24 21.63 -14.79 -4.32
CA ARG A 24 22.98 -14.25 -4.12
C ARG A 24 23.31 -13.13 -5.11
N LEU A 25 24.23 -12.27 -4.71
CA LEU A 25 24.86 -11.27 -5.57
C LEU A 25 26.13 -11.85 -6.23
N GLN A 26 26.74 -11.05 -7.12
CA GLN A 26 27.99 -11.41 -7.78
C GLN A 26 29.13 -11.65 -6.78
N ASP A 27 29.24 -10.79 -5.76
CA ASP A 27 30.08 -11.03 -4.58
C ASP A 27 29.26 -11.85 -3.56
N PRO A 28 29.68 -13.09 -3.21
CA PRO A 28 28.98 -13.94 -2.25
C PRO A 28 28.88 -13.36 -0.83
N ASN A 29 29.78 -12.45 -0.44
CA ASN A 29 29.78 -11.82 0.88
C ASN A 29 28.84 -10.62 0.97
N MET A 30 28.43 -10.08 -0.18
CA MET A 30 27.54 -8.93 -0.26
C MET A 30 26.09 -9.36 -0.08
N LYS A 31 25.39 -8.75 0.88
CA LYS A 31 23.96 -9.04 1.16
C LYS A 31 22.99 -8.04 0.54
N GLN A 32 23.49 -6.86 0.19
CA GLN A 32 22.69 -5.80 -0.40
C GLN A 32 23.55 -4.97 -1.36
N ASP A 33 22.98 -4.62 -2.50
CA ASP A 33 23.52 -3.67 -3.46
C ASP A 33 22.56 -2.49 -3.57
N LEU A 34 22.84 -1.46 -2.78
CA LEU A 34 22.00 -0.26 -2.67
C LEU A 34 21.94 0.53 -3.98
N ASN A 35 22.99 0.46 -4.81
CA ASN A 35 23.02 1.18 -6.09
C ASN A 35 22.08 0.55 -7.12
N ASN A 36 21.95 -0.77 -7.09
CA ASN A 36 21.04 -1.51 -7.97
C ASN A 36 19.71 -1.88 -7.29
N ASN A 37 19.49 -1.46 -6.03
CA ASN A 37 18.32 -1.79 -5.21
C ASN A 37 18.07 -3.31 -5.10
N LEU A 38 19.15 -4.09 -4.93
CA LEU A 38 19.10 -5.54 -4.82
C LEU A 38 19.37 -5.98 -3.37
N PHE A 39 18.52 -6.87 -2.85
CA PHE A 39 18.64 -7.37 -1.48
C PHE A 39 18.49 -8.88 -1.47
N VAL A 40 19.49 -9.58 -0.92
CA VAL A 40 19.46 -11.04 -0.81
C VAL A 40 18.30 -11.47 0.10
N GLY A 41 17.50 -12.44 -0.36
CA GLY A 41 16.29 -12.89 0.33
C GLY A 41 15.01 -12.14 -0.05
N TYR A 42 15.11 -11.09 -0.87
CA TYR A 42 13.97 -10.32 -1.36
C TYR A 42 13.83 -10.40 -2.88
N PRO A 43 12.65 -10.08 -3.41
CA PRO A 43 12.42 -9.79 -4.82
C PRO A 43 13.56 -9.03 -5.52
N VAL A 44 13.91 -9.43 -6.75
CA VAL A 44 14.88 -8.69 -7.59
C VAL A 44 14.38 -7.27 -7.89
N ASN A 45 13.07 -7.10 -8.05
CA ASN A 45 12.42 -5.82 -8.33
C ASN A 45 11.23 -5.62 -7.39
N GLY A 46 10.86 -4.36 -7.17
CA GLY A 46 9.67 -4.00 -6.38
C GLY A 46 9.88 -4.00 -4.87
N VAL A 47 11.13 -3.98 -4.40
CA VAL A 47 11.46 -3.78 -2.98
C VAL A 47 11.42 -2.29 -2.65
N HIS A 48 10.70 -1.94 -1.59
CA HIS A 48 10.67 -0.58 -1.06
C HIS A 48 11.72 -0.44 0.05
N TYR A 49 12.82 0.22 -0.27
CA TYR A 49 13.90 0.52 0.68
C TYR A 49 13.92 2.02 0.97
N ASN A 50 13.43 2.41 2.16
CA ASN A 50 13.32 3.82 2.55
C ASN A 50 13.21 3.96 4.08
N TYR A 51 13.04 5.20 4.56
CA TYR A 51 12.74 5.49 5.95
C TYR A 51 11.36 5.00 6.34
N LYS A 52 11.23 4.45 7.55
CA LYS A 52 9.95 4.00 8.10
C LYS A 52 9.27 5.15 8.83
N GLN A 53 8.14 5.64 8.31
CA GLN A 53 7.30 6.56 9.07
C GLN A 53 6.74 5.84 10.31
N VAL A 54 6.89 6.48 11.47
CA VAL A 54 6.28 6.03 12.74
C VAL A 54 5.19 6.98 13.23
N GLY A 55 5.04 8.14 12.58
CA GLY A 55 3.93 9.06 12.80
C GLY A 55 4.26 10.47 12.34
N ILE A 56 3.70 11.44 13.05
CA ILE A 56 4.00 12.87 12.91
C ILE A 56 4.39 13.37 14.29
N TRP A 57 5.40 14.24 14.38
CA TRP A 57 5.79 14.86 15.64
C TRP A 57 4.65 15.68 16.21
N GLN A 58 4.22 15.36 17.43
CA GLN A 58 3.13 16.06 18.10
C GLN A 58 3.63 17.27 18.90
N LEU A 59 2.71 18.12 19.38
CA LEU A 59 3.05 19.34 20.12
C LEU A 59 3.78 19.06 21.44
N ASP A 60 3.40 17.98 22.13
CA ASP A 60 4.00 17.51 23.37
C ASP A 60 5.37 16.86 23.16
N GLU A 61 5.75 16.56 21.91
CA GLU A 61 7.05 16.00 21.54
C GLU A 61 8.02 17.05 20.98
N ALA A 62 7.71 18.35 21.09
CA ALA A 62 8.48 19.43 20.47
C ALA A 62 9.98 19.43 20.84
N ASP A 63 10.30 19.19 22.11
CA ASP A 63 11.69 19.14 22.59
C ASP A 63 12.45 17.95 22.00
N MET A 64 11.78 16.80 21.85
CA MET A 64 12.37 15.61 21.23
C MET A 64 12.54 15.80 19.72
N ALA A 65 11.54 16.37 19.04
CA ALA A 65 11.61 16.69 17.62
C ALA A 65 12.80 17.63 17.32
N ALA A 66 13.06 18.60 18.20
CA ALA A 66 14.16 19.55 18.06
C ALA A 66 15.55 18.87 18.10
N LEU A 67 15.72 17.76 18.84
CA LEU A 67 16.96 16.98 18.84
C LEU A 67 17.28 16.42 17.46
N TYR A 68 16.26 16.03 16.70
CA TYR A 68 16.38 15.56 15.31
C TYR A 68 16.32 16.71 14.29
N GLY A 69 16.34 17.98 14.73
CA GLY A 69 16.22 19.14 13.86
C GLY A 69 14.87 19.22 13.13
N GLN A 70 13.82 18.65 13.73
CA GLN A 70 12.45 18.66 13.24
C GLN A 70 11.53 19.49 14.14
N LYS A 71 10.32 19.75 13.66
CA LYS A 71 9.29 20.51 14.39
C LYS A 71 7.99 19.72 14.47
N PRO A 72 7.12 20.01 15.45
CA PRO A 72 5.76 19.49 15.45
C PRO A 72 5.05 19.67 14.09
N GLY A 73 4.31 18.65 13.67
CA GLY A 73 3.66 18.54 12.38
C GLY A 73 4.55 18.03 11.24
N GLU A 74 5.84 17.80 11.45
CA GLU A 74 6.72 17.14 10.47
C GLU A 74 6.69 15.61 10.60
N VAL A 75 7.06 14.91 9.52
CA VAL A 75 7.06 13.43 9.49
C VAL A 75 8.07 12.90 10.50
N LYS A 76 7.60 12.02 11.38
CA LYS A 76 8.42 11.30 12.35
C LYS A 76 8.82 9.95 11.75
N VAL A 77 10.12 9.74 11.55
CA VAL A 77 10.69 8.49 11.05
C VAL A 77 11.38 7.73 12.18
N ALA A 78 11.49 6.40 12.04
CA ALA A 78 12.21 5.57 12.99
C ALA A 78 13.71 5.83 12.91
N ASP A 79 14.33 6.18 14.02
CA ASP A 79 15.78 6.05 14.26
C ASP A 79 16.06 4.57 14.55
N LEU A 80 16.76 3.89 13.66
CA LEU A 80 16.97 2.44 13.71
C LEU A 80 18.24 2.07 14.47
N ASP A 81 19.23 2.95 14.54
CA ASP A 81 20.49 2.70 15.24
C ASP A 81 20.56 3.40 16.62
N GLY A 82 19.63 4.30 16.90
CA GLY A 82 19.45 4.98 18.18
C GLY A 82 20.49 6.08 18.42
N ASN A 83 21.13 6.60 17.37
CA ASN A 83 22.21 7.58 17.49
C ASN A 83 21.69 9.03 17.61
N GLY A 84 20.38 9.27 17.46
CA GLY A 84 19.76 10.60 17.55
C GLY A 84 19.87 11.43 16.26
N VAL A 85 20.30 10.82 15.15
CA VAL A 85 20.54 11.45 13.85
C VAL A 85 19.96 10.56 12.76
N ILE A 86 18.93 11.07 12.07
CA ILE A 86 18.35 10.36 10.93
C ILE A 86 19.26 10.49 9.71
N ASP A 87 19.91 9.40 9.33
CA ASP A 87 20.80 9.33 8.17
C ASP A 87 20.57 8.08 7.28
N GLY A 88 21.46 7.82 6.34
CA GLY A 88 21.32 6.70 5.40
C GLY A 88 21.24 5.31 6.05
N ASN A 89 21.70 5.17 7.31
CA ASN A 89 21.66 3.93 8.08
C ASN A 89 20.27 3.62 8.64
N ASP A 90 19.36 4.60 8.68
CA ASP A 90 17.98 4.43 9.15
C ASP A 90 17.01 3.97 8.05
N ARG A 91 17.52 3.75 6.84
CA ARG A 91 16.74 3.16 5.76
C ARG A 91 16.61 1.67 5.97
N THR A 92 15.41 1.16 5.75
CA THR A 92 15.12 -0.27 5.87
C THR A 92 14.19 -0.71 4.75
N ILE A 93 14.10 -2.03 4.56
CA ILE A 93 13.12 -2.61 3.66
C ILE A 93 11.75 -2.52 4.34
N LEU A 94 10.88 -1.68 3.79
CA LEU A 94 9.52 -1.46 4.30
C LEU A 94 8.59 -2.59 3.88
N GLY A 95 8.80 -3.14 2.68
CA GLY A 95 7.95 -4.16 2.08
C GLY A 95 8.22 -4.30 0.60
N THR A 96 7.32 -4.96 -0.11
CA THR A 96 7.44 -5.19 -1.55
C THR A 96 6.13 -4.92 -2.26
N THR A 97 6.18 -4.61 -3.55
CA THR A 97 4.98 -4.48 -4.39
C THR A 97 4.33 -5.82 -4.73
N ARG A 98 4.94 -6.94 -4.33
CA ARG A 98 4.43 -8.28 -4.63
C ARG A 98 3.51 -8.71 -3.49
N PRO A 99 2.25 -9.08 -3.79
CA PRO A 99 1.35 -9.59 -2.77
C PRO A 99 1.83 -10.96 -2.27
N ASP A 100 1.67 -11.18 -0.97
CA ASP A 100 1.90 -12.48 -0.36
C ASP A 100 0.83 -13.50 -0.79
N TRP A 101 -0.39 -13.02 -1.02
CA TRP A 101 -1.54 -13.84 -1.34
C TRP A 101 -2.42 -13.18 -2.39
N VAL A 102 -2.82 -13.96 -3.38
CA VAL A 102 -3.77 -13.54 -4.41
C VAL A 102 -4.88 -14.59 -4.48
N GLY A 103 -6.12 -14.15 -4.58
CA GLY A 103 -7.26 -15.05 -4.61
C GLY A 103 -8.37 -14.55 -5.52
N GLY A 104 -9.23 -15.49 -5.90
CA GLY A 104 -10.43 -15.19 -6.66
C GLY A 104 -11.57 -16.13 -6.28
N LEU A 105 -12.78 -15.59 -6.21
CA LEU A 105 -14.00 -16.32 -5.95
C LEU A 105 -14.96 -16.07 -7.11
N SER A 106 -15.29 -17.13 -7.85
CA SER A 106 -16.32 -17.10 -8.89
C SER A 106 -17.53 -17.87 -8.41
N ILE A 107 -18.68 -17.19 -8.34
CA ILE A 107 -19.97 -17.77 -7.98
C ILE A 107 -20.86 -17.66 -9.20
N SER A 108 -21.41 -18.77 -9.66
CA SER A 108 -22.42 -18.76 -10.72
C SER A 108 -23.54 -19.73 -10.41
N GLY A 109 -24.74 -19.40 -10.86
CA GLY A 109 -25.88 -20.25 -10.63
C GLY A 109 -27.03 -19.94 -11.55
N GLN A 110 -27.97 -20.87 -11.56
CA GLN A 110 -29.21 -20.74 -12.30
C GLN A 110 -30.34 -21.18 -11.38
N TRP A 111 -31.41 -20.40 -11.36
CA TRP A 111 -32.68 -20.75 -10.74
C TRP A 111 -33.81 -20.56 -11.74
N LYS A 112 -34.38 -21.67 -12.24
CA LYS A 112 -35.35 -21.66 -13.36
C LYS A 112 -34.79 -20.87 -14.55
N ASN A 113 -35.44 -19.75 -14.89
CA ASN A 113 -35.11 -18.88 -16.00
C ASN A 113 -34.14 -17.76 -15.61
N LEU A 114 -33.78 -17.63 -14.33
CA LEU A 114 -32.83 -16.62 -13.86
C LEU A 114 -31.44 -17.24 -13.77
N ASP A 115 -30.44 -16.57 -14.32
CA ASP A 115 -29.03 -16.92 -14.16
C ASP A 115 -28.25 -15.75 -13.55
N PHE A 116 -27.18 -16.06 -12.84
CA PHE A 116 -26.30 -15.05 -12.28
C PHE A 116 -24.85 -15.53 -12.25
N SER A 117 -23.93 -14.58 -12.34
CA SER A 117 -22.51 -14.78 -12.07
C SER A 117 -21.91 -13.58 -11.35
N VAL A 118 -20.99 -13.87 -10.42
CA VAL A 118 -20.22 -12.88 -9.67
C VAL A 118 -18.78 -13.34 -9.62
N ASP A 119 -17.87 -12.47 -10.03
CA ASP A 119 -16.43 -12.71 -9.99
C ASP A 119 -15.78 -11.70 -9.04
N ILE A 120 -15.11 -12.22 -8.02
CA ILE A 120 -14.42 -11.45 -6.98
C ILE A 120 -12.94 -11.78 -7.05
N TYR A 121 -12.10 -10.78 -6.87
CA TYR A 121 -10.65 -10.90 -6.82
C TYR A 121 -10.09 -10.15 -5.62
N GLY A 122 -8.97 -10.60 -5.07
CA GLY A 122 -8.29 -9.88 -4.00
C GLY A 122 -6.79 -10.15 -3.97
N GLU A 123 -6.05 -9.15 -3.49
CA GLU A 123 -4.61 -9.16 -3.26
C GLU A 123 -4.33 -8.69 -1.84
N PHE A 124 -3.39 -9.36 -1.16
CA PHE A 124 -3.04 -9.06 0.23
C PHE A 124 -1.53 -9.21 0.46
N GLY A 125 -0.96 -8.35 1.32
CA GLY A 125 0.45 -8.31 1.70
C GLY A 125 1.35 -7.50 0.77
N ALA A 126 0.77 -6.71 -0.15
CA ALA A 126 1.55 -5.82 -1.01
C ALA A 126 1.64 -4.42 -0.39
N LEU A 127 2.79 -3.78 -0.52
CA LEU A 127 3.00 -2.38 -0.15
C LEU A 127 3.04 -1.52 -1.42
N ALA A 128 2.20 -0.48 -1.46
CA ALA A 128 2.20 0.52 -2.53
C ALA A 128 2.83 1.83 -2.06
N TYR A 129 3.26 2.63 -3.02
CA TYR A 129 3.77 3.98 -2.81
C TYR A 129 2.93 4.98 -3.60
N ASP A 130 2.34 5.95 -2.90
CA ASP A 130 1.61 7.06 -3.50
C ASP A 130 2.36 8.37 -3.33
N GLY A 131 3.08 8.75 -4.38
CA GLY A 131 3.76 10.04 -4.46
C GLY A 131 2.83 11.23 -4.71
N ARG A 132 1.56 11.01 -5.12
CA ARG A 132 0.61 12.11 -5.38
C ARG A 132 -0.06 12.61 -4.12
N SER A 133 -0.48 11.73 -3.21
CA SER A 133 -1.02 12.12 -1.89
C SER A 133 0.05 12.55 -0.89
N THR A 134 1.31 12.63 -1.32
CA THR A 134 2.43 13.18 -0.52
C THR A 134 3.14 14.29 -1.29
N GLY A 135 4.17 13.96 -2.08
CA GLY A 135 4.96 14.94 -2.83
C GLY A 135 4.14 15.81 -3.79
N GLY A 136 3.13 15.24 -4.44
CA GLY A 136 2.30 15.89 -5.44
C GLY A 136 1.23 16.85 -4.92
N TRP A 137 1.04 17.03 -3.61
CA TRP A 137 0.22 18.14 -3.09
C TRP A 137 1.06 19.18 -2.35
N ALA A 138 2.11 18.74 -1.65
CA ALA A 138 2.98 19.63 -0.88
C ALA A 138 3.82 20.54 -1.80
N ASN A 139 4.23 20.07 -2.98
CA ASN A 139 5.15 20.80 -3.86
C ASN A 139 4.47 21.56 -5.00
N GLU A 140 3.15 21.42 -5.17
CA GLU A 140 2.45 21.98 -6.34
C GLU A 140 2.01 23.43 -6.17
N LEU A 141 2.16 24.01 -4.97
CA LEU A 141 1.97 25.46 -4.71
C LEU A 141 0.68 26.04 -5.32
N GLY A 142 -0.39 25.25 -5.40
CA GLY A 142 -1.68 25.66 -5.99
C GLY A 142 -1.72 25.74 -7.52
N ARG A 143 -0.70 25.22 -8.23
CA ARG A 143 -0.65 25.16 -9.70
C ARG A 143 -1.59 24.11 -10.30
N TRP A 144 -1.85 23.03 -9.55
CA TRP A 144 -2.77 21.97 -9.94
C TRP A 144 -3.79 21.70 -8.85
N ASN A 145 -4.94 21.17 -9.26
CA ASN A 145 -5.93 20.66 -8.30
C ASN A 145 -5.33 19.47 -7.56
N THR A 146 -5.31 19.59 -6.23
CA THR A 146 -4.83 18.53 -5.34
C THR A 146 -6.00 17.86 -4.64
N TYR A 147 -5.76 16.67 -4.12
CA TYR A 147 -6.73 15.99 -3.27
C TYR A 147 -6.96 16.80 -1.98
N LYS A 148 -8.16 16.72 -1.41
CA LYS A 148 -8.38 17.21 -0.05
C LYS A 148 -7.64 16.28 0.90
N ILE A 149 -6.49 16.73 1.40
CA ILE A 149 -5.66 15.99 2.35
C ILE A 149 -6.01 16.44 3.77
N ASP A 150 -6.21 15.45 4.66
CA ASP A 150 -6.43 15.67 6.09
C ASP A 150 -5.09 15.82 6.82
N TYR A 151 -4.44 16.96 6.62
CA TYR A 151 -3.12 17.27 7.17
C TYR A 151 -3.19 17.65 8.65
N TRP A 152 -2.07 17.43 9.33
CA TRP A 152 -1.91 17.77 10.74
C TRP A 152 -2.04 19.28 11.00
N THR A 153 -2.83 19.65 12.01
CA THR A 153 -2.79 20.99 12.63
C THR A 153 -2.71 20.86 14.16
N PRO A 154 -2.30 21.91 14.89
CA PRO A 154 -2.32 21.92 16.35
C PRO A 154 -3.69 21.52 16.95
N GLU A 155 -4.78 21.92 16.30
CA GLU A 155 -6.16 21.61 16.71
C GLU A 155 -6.69 20.28 16.14
N HIS A 156 -5.99 19.69 15.17
CA HIS A 156 -6.35 18.45 14.50
C HIS A 156 -5.11 17.55 14.33
N PRO A 157 -4.64 16.91 15.42
CA PRO A 157 -3.46 16.07 15.37
C PRO A 157 -3.76 14.76 14.63
N THR A 158 -3.14 14.58 13.46
CA THR A 158 -3.16 13.33 12.70
C THR A 158 -1.78 12.67 12.67
N ASN A 159 -1.68 11.41 12.22
CA ASN A 159 -0.40 10.70 12.09
C ASN A 159 -0.03 10.34 10.65
N ARG A 160 -0.87 10.73 9.69
CA ARG A 160 -0.72 10.31 8.29
C ARG A 160 -0.10 11.40 7.43
N TYR A 161 -0.68 12.58 7.40
CA TYR A 161 -0.26 13.66 6.52
C TYR A 161 0.35 14.83 7.31
N PRO A 162 1.62 15.19 7.06
CA PRO A 162 2.30 16.24 7.80
C PRO A 162 1.69 17.62 7.51
N ARG A 163 1.99 18.60 8.38
CA ARG A 163 1.58 19.98 8.16
C ARG A 163 2.16 20.53 6.85
N PRO A 164 1.42 21.36 6.10
CA PRO A 164 1.98 22.06 4.95
C PRO A 164 3.09 23.02 5.40
N VAL A 165 4.13 23.15 4.57
CA VAL A 165 5.21 24.12 4.77
C VAL A 165 5.26 25.04 3.55
N GLU A 166 5.13 26.33 3.77
CA GLU A 166 5.16 27.33 2.69
C GLU A 166 6.58 27.42 2.10
N GLY A 167 6.69 27.28 0.77
CA GLY A 167 7.93 27.53 0.03
C GLY A 167 9.09 26.57 0.31
N GLN A 168 8.86 25.45 1.01
CA GLN A 168 9.88 24.44 1.30
C GLN A 168 9.36 23.02 1.09
N SER A 169 10.25 22.08 0.82
CA SER A 169 9.94 20.65 0.86
C SER A 169 9.79 20.17 2.30
N ILE A 170 8.79 19.34 2.54
CA ILE A 170 8.57 18.70 3.84
C ILE A 170 9.61 17.60 4.02
N LYS A 171 10.33 17.60 5.14
CA LYS A 171 11.32 16.57 5.48
C LYS A 171 10.67 15.18 5.55
N TYR A 172 11.30 14.18 4.93
CA TYR A 172 10.87 12.78 4.90
C TYR A 172 9.44 12.54 4.40
N LEU A 173 8.91 13.43 3.56
CA LEU A 173 7.57 13.32 3.00
C LEU A 173 7.36 12.04 2.19
N ASP A 174 8.42 11.53 1.57
CA ASP A 174 8.44 10.25 0.86
C ASP A 174 8.21 9.05 1.78
N ALA A 175 8.64 9.10 3.04
CA ALA A 175 8.36 8.03 4.01
C ALA A 175 6.85 7.89 4.31
N ALA A 176 6.07 8.96 4.11
CA ALA A 176 4.63 8.97 4.36
C ALA A 176 3.79 8.45 3.18
N GLY A 177 4.41 8.19 2.02
CA GLY A 177 3.71 7.74 0.82
C GLY A 177 3.43 6.24 0.79
N TYR A 178 3.97 5.46 1.72
CA TYR A 178 3.80 4.00 1.77
C TYR A 178 2.52 3.60 2.50
N TYR A 179 1.77 2.67 1.92
CA TYR A 179 0.55 2.13 2.53
C TYR A 179 0.29 0.70 2.06
N ASP A 180 -0.44 -0.05 2.89
CA ASP A 180 -0.87 -1.41 2.58
C ASP A 180 -1.85 -1.39 1.39
N ASN A 181 -1.51 -2.11 0.34
CA ASN A 181 -2.29 -2.21 -0.90
C ASN A 181 -3.15 -3.47 -0.91
N ASP A 182 -3.78 -3.75 0.22
CA ASP A 182 -4.68 -4.87 0.39
C ASP A 182 -6.06 -4.48 -0.10
N TYR A 183 -6.61 -5.25 -1.04
CA TYR A 183 -7.94 -4.96 -1.58
C TYR A 183 -8.69 -6.20 -2.02
N VAL A 184 -10.01 -6.03 -2.07
CA VAL A 184 -10.93 -6.96 -2.71
C VAL A 184 -11.78 -6.16 -3.69
N ASN A 185 -11.84 -6.59 -4.94
CA ASN A 185 -12.69 -5.99 -5.95
C ASN A 185 -13.64 -7.03 -6.57
N ILE A 186 -14.88 -6.61 -6.77
CA ILE A 186 -15.82 -7.35 -7.61
C ILE A 186 -15.52 -6.95 -9.05
N ARG A 187 -15.01 -7.90 -9.84
CA ARG A 187 -14.62 -7.67 -11.24
C ARG A 187 -15.82 -7.67 -12.16
N ASN A 188 -16.80 -8.53 -11.89
CA ASN A 188 -18.00 -8.64 -12.71
C ASN A 188 -19.20 -9.10 -11.87
N ILE A 189 -20.37 -8.56 -12.20
CA ILE A 189 -21.67 -9.04 -11.74
C ILE A 189 -22.57 -9.11 -12.96
N THR A 190 -23.16 -10.27 -13.21
CA THR A 190 -24.10 -10.47 -14.30
C THR A 190 -25.35 -11.15 -13.78
N VAL A 191 -26.52 -10.67 -14.21
CA VAL A 191 -27.81 -11.27 -13.93
C VAL A 191 -28.57 -11.36 -15.25
N GLY A 192 -29.04 -12.56 -15.58
CA GLY A 192 -29.79 -12.86 -16.79
C GLY A 192 -31.17 -13.40 -16.45
N TYR A 193 -32.12 -13.17 -17.37
CA TYR A 193 -33.42 -13.83 -17.36
C TYR A 193 -33.76 -14.33 -18.76
N THR A 194 -33.93 -15.65 -18.88
CA THR A 194 -34.29 -16.32 -20.12
C THR A 194 -35.80 -16.29 -20.29
N LEU A 195 -36.29 -15.63 -21.36
CA LEU A 195 -37.71 -15.61 -21.67
C LEU A 195 -38.20 -17.02 -22.07
N PRO A 196 -39.35 -17.49 -21.54
CA PRO A 196 -39.91 -18.77 -21.94
C PRO A 196 -40.39 -18.73 -23.40
N GLU A 197 -40.22 -19.83 -24.14
CA GLU A 197 -40.60 -19.94 -25.56
C GLU A 197 -42.12 -19.84 -25.81
N ARG A 198 -42.95 -20.02 -24.77
CA ARG A 198 -44.40 -19.85 -24.83
C ARG A 198 -44.87 -19.08 -23.60
N TRP A 199 -45.74 -18.09 -23.84
CA TRP A 199 -46.37 -17.26 -22.82
C TRP A 199 -47.65 -17.90 -22.29
#